data_AF-A0A924IXY6-F1
#
_entry.id   AF-A0A924IXY6-F1
#
_cell.length_a   1.000
_cell.length_b   1.000
_cell.length_c   1.000
_cell.angle_alpha   90.00
_cell.angle_beta   90.00
_cell.angle_gamma   90.00
#
_symmetry.space_group_name_H-M   'P 1'
#
loop_
_entity.id
_entity.type
_entity.pdbx_description
1 polymer ?
#
loop_
_entity_poly.entity_id
_entity_poly.type
_entity_poly.pdbx_seq_one_letter_code
_entity_poly.pdbx_strand_id
1 'polypeptide(L)'
;MNDSILNITPENKISPVKMSQIKIDNEVFFKISNVDQMRPFFMSVVSDSNHWMFISSNGALSAGRKNSEFALFPYYTDDKITESAEITGSKTIIKILKNERILIWEPFSIRNQVNNIKRNLYKSIYGNSIIFEEINEDLGLIFKYKWSNSNLYGFVRETELKNISDADTNLSICDGLQNILPAGVGSDLQNSTSNLVDAYKRSELESASKIGIYALSATIVDKAEPNESLNANITWSLGFKNPKILLSALQLQNFRENKEILQEVDSKGEKGAYFIVTDFKLSANKSKNWEIIANINQNISNIVNLSSEIKNEENFIKKITSDIHLGTKNLLKLINSADGIQHTADLRDDARYYSNTLFNIMRGGIFDDQYNIEKQDFLNSLQKRNSKIYQ
;
A
#
# COMPACT_ATOMS: atom_id res chain seq x y z
N MET A 1 42.08 30.82 35.82
CA MET A 1 41.41 30.96 34.51
C MET A 1 42.17 30.11 33.52
N ASN A 2 41.67 28.91 33.26
CA ASN A 2 42.00 28.09 32.10
C ASN A 2 40.87 27.07 32.02
N ASP A 3 39.79 27.48 31.35
CA ASP A 3 38.63 26.64 31.10
C ASP A 3 39.01 25.58 30.07
N SER A 4 39.16 24.34 30.55
CA SER A 4 39.17 23.16 29.73
C SER A 4 37.76 22.90 29.22
N ILE A 5 37.44 23.43 28.03
CA ILE A 5 36.24 23.04 27.29
C ILE A 5 36.46 21.61 26.77
N LEU A 6 35.93 20.64 27.51
CA LEU A 6 35.74 19.27 27.05
C LEU A 6 34.71 19.28 25.91
N ASN A 7 35.20 19.34 24.67
CA ASN A 7 34.42 18.99 23.49
C ASN A 7 34.17 17.48 23.50
N ILE A 8 33.09 17.05 24.14
CA ILE A 8 32.49 15.74 23.93
C ILE A 8 31.45 15.90 22.83
N THR A 9 31.87 15.85 21.57
CA THR A 9 30.97 15.51 20.48
C THR A 9 30.70 14.00 20.58
N PRO A 10 29.43 13.56 20.70
CA PRO A 10 29.13 12.15 20.49
C PRO A 10 29.45 11.85 19.03
N GLU A 11 30.44 11.00 18.78
CA GLU A 11 30.52 10.30 17.50
C GLU A 11 29.24 9.48 17.35
N ASN A 12 28.22 10.07 16.72
CA ASN A 12 27.09 9.32 16.19
C ASN A 12 27.66 8.40 15.11
N LYS A 13 28.06 7.18 15.50
CA LYS A 13 28.38 6.10 14.57
C LYS A 13 27.12 5.80 13.77
N ILE A 14 27.00 6.43 12.60
CA ILE A 14 25.96 6.12 11.62
C ILE A 14 26.09 4.64 11.31
N SER A 15 25.06 3.86 11.64
CA SER A 15 25.05 2.43 11.34
C SER A 15 25.07 2.25 9.83
N PRO A 16 25.99 1.44 9.27
CA PRO A 16 26.15 1.33 7.82
C PRO A 16 24.89 0.74 7.17
N VAL A 17 24.59 1.20 5.96
CA VAL A 17 23.60 0.58 5.09
C VAL A 17 24.13 -0.78 4.64
N LYS A 18 23.35 -1.84 4.88
CA LYS A 18 23.71 -3.20 4.50
C LYS A 18 22.52 -3.89 3.86
N MET A 19 22.80 -4.70 2.84
CA MET A 19 21.84 -5.61 2.27
C MET A 19 22.06 -7.02 2.83
N SER A 20 20.99 -7.66 3.29
CA SER A 20 21.01 -9.05 3.76
C SER A 20 19.79 -9.82 3.27
N GLN A 21 19.86 -11.14 3.29
CA GLN A 21 18.71 -12.00 3.00
C GLN A 21 18.05 -12.43 4.30
N ILE A 22 16.73 -12.43 4.33
CA ILE A 22 15.94 -12.87 5.49
C ILE A 22 14.73 -13.64 5.02
N LYS A 23 14.34 -14.67 5.77
CA LYS A 23 13.13 -15.46 5.51
C LYS A 23 11.99 -14.94 6.39
N ILE A 24 10.87 -14.57 5.78
CA ILE A 24 9.64 -14.08 6.43
C ILE A 24 8.49 -14.93 5.86
N ASP A 25 7.73 -15.62 6.71
CA ASP A 25 6.57 -16.44 6.32
C ASP A 25 6.82 -17.39 5.13
N ASN A 26 7.96 -18.08 5.17
CA ASN A 26 8.46 -18.98 4.13
C ASN A 26 8.93 -18.35 2.81
N GLU A 27 8.89 -17.03 2.68
CA GLU A 27 9.39 -16.28 1.54
C GLU A 27 10.72 -15.59 1.87
N VAL A 28 11.63 -15.51 0.90
CA VAL A 28 12.90 -14.80 1.06
C VAL A 28 12.72 -13.34 0.66
N PHE A 29 13.26 -12.44 1.48
CA PHE A 29 13.31 -11.01 1.24
C PHE A 29 14.75 -10.53 1.24
N PHE A 30 15.05 -9.57 0.36
CA PHE A 30 16.22 -8.72 0.52
C PHE A 30 15.88 -7.56 1.47
N LYS A 31 16.59 -7.49 2.58
CA LYS A 31 16.51 -6.41 3.57
C LYS A 31 17.61 -5.40 3.29
N ILE A 32 17.27 -4.13 3.15
CA ILE A 32 18.19 -2.99 3.21
C ILE A 32 18.02 -2.34 4.60
N SER A 33 19.08 -2.38 5.41
CA SER A 33 19.07 -1.75 6.73
C SER A 33 19.40 -0.26 6.66
N ASN A 34 18.77 0.53 7.54
CA ASN A 34 18.96 2.00 7.61
C ASN A 34 18.72 2.66 6.24
N VAL A 35 17.63 2.26 5.56
CA VAL A 35 17.30 2.69 4.20
C VAL A 35 17.12 4.22 4.10
N ASP A 36 16.76 4.86 5.19
CA ASP A 36 16.60 6.30 5.35
C ASP A 36 17.92 7.08 5.24
N GLN A 37 19.06 6.39 5.37
CA GLN A 37 20.39 6.97 5.15
C GLN A 37 20.77 7.00 3.66
N MET A 38 19.96 6.43 2.78
CA MET A 38 20.09 6.56 1.34
C MET A 38 19.18 7.68 0.84
N ARG A 39 19.59 8.38 -0.23
CA ARG A 39 18.64 9.19 -1.01
C ARG A 39 17.47 8.28 -1.42
N PRO A 40 16.20 8.71 -1.24
CA PRO A 40 15.06 7.91 -1.66
C PRO A 40 15.19 7.48 -3.12
N PHE A 41 14.89 6.21 -3.39
CA PHE A 41 14.98 5.61 -4.72
C PHE A 41 13.67 4.93 -5.08
N PHE A 42 13.39 4.87 -6.39
CA PHE A 42 12.09 4.46 -6.91
C PHE A 42 12.08 2.99 -7.33
N MET A 43 10.97 2.30 -7.09
CA MET A 43 10.80 0.88 -7.34
C MET A 43 9.46 0.59 -8.00
N SER A 44 9.40 -0.53 -8.73
CA SER A 44 8.15 -1.14 -9.16
C SER A 44 7.87 -2.40 -8.33
N VAL A 45 6.61 -2.57 -7.91
CA VAL A 45 6.10 -3.81 -7.32
C VAL A 45 5.22 -4.50 -8.36
N VAL A 46 5.63 -5.70 -8.77
CA VAL A 46 5.03 -6.42 -9.90
C VAL A 46 3.83 -7.27 -9.48
N SER A 47 3.01 -7.66 -10.45
CA SER A 47 1.86 -8.55 -10.25
C SER A 47 1.75 -9.50 -11.44
N ASP A 48 1.18 -10.69 -11.20
CA ASP A 48 0.73 -11.63 -12.23
C ASP A 48 -0.54 -11.14 -12.96
N SER A 49 -1.32 -10.28 -12.30
CA SER A 49 -2.53 -9.67 -12.84
C SER A 49 -2.20 -8.28 -13.41
N ASN A 50 -3.15 -7.35 -13.34
CA ASN A 50 -3.07 -6.03 -13.94
C ASN A 50 -2.69 -4.91 -12.95
N HIS A 51 -2.19 -5.22 -11.75
CA HIS A 51 -1.75 -4.18 -10.81
C HIS A 51 -0.48 -3.50 -11.30
N TRP A 52 -0.41 -2.19 -11.10
CA TRP A 52 0.82 -1.41 -11.17
C TRP A 52 0.99 -0.66 -9.85
N MET A 53 2.20 -0.70 -9.30
CA MET A 53 2.57 0.07 -8.12
C MET A 53 4.00 0.57 -8.30
N PHE A 54 4.14 1.89 -8.27
CA PHE A 54 5.40 2.59 -8.30
C PHE A 54 5.60 3.28 -6.95
N ILE A 55 6.64 2.87 -6.22
CA ILE A 55 6.82 3.21 -4.81
C ILE A 55 8.26 3.61 -4.54
N SER A 56 8.44 4.72 -3.83
CA SER A 56 9.73 5.21 -3.36
C SER A 56 10.13 4.51 -2.06
N SER A 57 11.42 4.42 -1.77
CA SER A 57 11.94 3.81 -0.55
C SER A 57 11.57 4.57 0.73
N ASN A 58 11.01 5.78 0.62
CA ASN A 58 10.41 6.52 1.73
C ASN A 58 8.91 6.20 1.97
N GLY A 59 8.32 5.30 1.17
CA GLY A 59 6.93 4.85 1.30
C GLY A 59 5.92 5.59 0.43
N ALA A 60 6.31 6.69 -0.22
CA ALA A 60 5.44 7.42 -1.13
C ALA A 60 5.19 6.61 -2.41
N LEU A 61 3.95 6.60 -2.91
CA LEU A 61 3.59 5.74 -4.03
C LEU A 61 2.51 6.34 -4.93
N SER A 62 2.50 5.83 -6.16
CA SER A 62 1.32 5.79 -7.02
C SER A 62 1.01 4.33 -7.34
N ALA A 63 -0.26 3.97 -7.31
CA ALA A 63 -0.69 2.59 -7.57
C ALA A 63 -2.08 2.57 -8.23
N GLY A 64 -2.37 1.53 -8.99
CA GLY A 64 -3.64 1.31 -9.66
C GLY A 64 -3.68 -0.01 -10.42
N ARG A 65 -4.70 -0.24 -11.23
CA ARG A 65 -4.81 -1.44 -12.06
C ARG A 65 -4.97 -1.04 -13.52
N LYS A 66 -4.53 -1.87 -14.44
CA LYS A 66 -4.58 -1.67 -15.90
C LYS A 66 -3.74 -0.49 -16.41
N ASN A 67 -4.07 0.75 -16.05
CA ASN A 67 -3.35 1.96 -16.47
C ASN A 67 -3.63 3.14 -15.51
N SER A 68 -3.06 4.32 -15.80
CA SER A 68 -3.16 5.55 -14.99
C SER A 68 -4.58 6.10 -14.83
N GLU A 69 -5.50 5.75 -15.73
CA GLU A 69 -6.91 6.19 -15.65
C GLU A 69 -7.69 5.44 -14.57
N PHE A 70 -7.11 4.35 -14.05
CA PHE A 70 -7.63 3.59 -12.92
C PHE A 70 -6.58 3.59 -11.82
N ALA A 71 -6.29 4.78 -11.29
CA ALA A 71 -5.37 5.00 -10.20
C ALA A 71 -6.09 4.97 -8.84
N LEU A 72 -5.47 4.34 -7.84
CA LEU A 72 -5.84 4.41 -6.42
C LEU A 72 -5.23 5.67 -5.78
N PHE A 73 -3.98 5.98 -6.12
CA PHE A 73 -3.28 7.20 -5.69
C PHE A 73 -2.84 8.00 -6.92
N PRO A 74 -2.77 9.34 -6.86
CA PRO A 74 -2.45 10.17 -8.02
C PRO A 74 -1.21 9.72 -8.80
N TYR A 75 -1.31 9.73 -10.12
CA TYR A 75 -0.25 9.32 -11.04
C TYR A 75 0.58 10.52 -11.48
N TYR A 76 1.64 10.81 -10.72
CA TYR A 76 2.59 11.89 -10.97
C TYR A 76 3.96 11.37 -11.44
N THR A 77 4.87 12.29 -11.76
CA THR A 77 6.29 11.98 -11.96
C THR A 77 6.94 11.49 -10.66
N ASP A 78 8.03 10.73 -10.77
CA ASP A 78 8.64 10.01 -9.64
C ASP A 78 9.21 10.94 -8.55
N ASP A 79 9.70 12.12 -8.94
CA ASP A 79 10.09 13.22 -8.06
C ASP A 79 8.91 13.67 -7.18
N LYS A 80 7.79 14.02 -7.80
CA LYS A 80 6.56 14.46 -7.10
C LYS A 80 5.95 13.35 -6.26
N ILE A 81 5.98 12.10 -6.74
CA ILE A 81 5.55 10.95 -5.94
C ILE A 81 6.43 10.88 -4.68
N THR A 82 7.75 10.88 -4.83
CA THR A 82 8.70 10.79 -3.69
C THR A 82 8.48 11.91 -2.67
N GLU A 83 8.22 13.14 -3.12
CA GLU A 83 7.94 14.31 -2.26
C GLU A 83 6.58 14.22 -1.54
N SER A 84 5.66 13.39 -2.02
CA SER A 84 4.28 13.30 -1.51
C SER A 84 4.09 12.40 -0.28
N ALA A 85 5.16 11.80 0.26
CA ALA A 85 5.11 10.80 1.35
C ALA A 85 4.26 11.22 2.56
N GLU A 86 4.23 12.52 2.87
CA GLU A 86 3.50 13.05 4.03
C GLU A 86 1.99 13.14 3.82
N ILE A 87 1.53 13.14 2.56
CA ILE A 87 0.15 13.47 2.19
C ILE A 87 -0.53 12.43 1.30
N THR A 88 0.21 11.46 0.76
CA THR A 88 -0.33 10.40 -0.12
C THR A 88 0.14 9.03 0.32
N GLY A 89 -0.77 8.05 0.30
CA GLY A 89 -0.42 6.67 0.64
C GLY A 89 -0.52 6.36 2.13
N SER A 90 0.40 5.53 2.62
CA SER A 90 0.40 5.05 4.01
C SER A 90 0.67 6.18 5.00
N LYS A 91 -0.14 6.28 6.05
CA LYS A 91 0.07 7.21 7.15
C LYS A 91 -0.36 6.57 8.48
N THR A 92 0.49 6.69 9.48
CA THR A 92 0.29 6.09 10.80
C THR A 92 0.73 7.05 11.89
N ILE A 93 -0.13 7.30 12.87
CA ILE A 93 0.18 8.07 14.07
C ILE A 93 -0.18 7.21 15.27
N ILE A 94 0.77 7.05 16.19
CA ILE A 94 0.62 6.22 17.39
C ILE A 94 0.81 7.13 18.60
N LYS A 95 -0.17 7.13 19.51
CA LYS A 95 -0.04 7.70 20.84
C LYS A 95 0.30 6.59 21.82
N ILE A 96 1.30 6.85 22.64
CA ILE A 96 1.77 5.94 23.67
C ILE A 96 1.51 6.60 25.01
N LEU A 97 0.66 5.98 25.83
CA LEU A 97 0.40 6.45 27.19
C LEU A 97 1.40 5.81 28.15
N LYS A 98 2.34 6.61 28.67
CA LYS A 98 3.38 6.18 29.62
C LYS A 98 3.49 7.17 30.77
N ASN A 99 3.33 6.70 32.01
CA ASN A 99 3.43 7.52 33.23
C ASN A 99 2.61 8.82 33.17
N GLU A 100 1.34 8.71 32.78
CA GLU A 100 0.39 9.85 32.62
C GLU A 100 0.79 10.88 31.55
N ARG A 101 1.83 10.62 30.76
CA ARG A 101 2.22 11.43 29.60
C ARG A 101 1.87 10.71 28.31
N ILE A 102 1.49 11.49 27.31
CA ILE A 102 1.24 11.02 25.95
C ILE A 102 2.49 11.32 25.12
N LEU A 103 3.12 10.27 24.61
CA LEU A 103 4.17 10.36 23.61
C LEU A 103 3.57 10.10 22.24
N ILE A 104 4.05 10.81 21.22
CA ILE A 104 3.57 10.64 19.84
C ILE A 104 4.70 10.08 19.01
N TRP A 105 4.39 9.03 18.26
CA TRP A 105 5.26 8.42 17.27
C TRP A 105 4.52 8.34 15.95
N GLU A 106 5.11 8.91 14.89
CA GLU A 106 4.54 8.95 13.54
C GLU A 106 5.51 8.22 12.58
N PRO A 107 5.53 6.87 12.59
CA PRO A 107 6.52 6.12 11.83
C PRO A 107 6.50 6.48 10.35
N PHE A 108 7.70 6.50 9.76
CA PHE A 108 8.01 6.93 8.39
C PHE A 108 7.81 8.41 8.10
N SER A 109 7.28 9.21 9.04
CA SER A 109 7.14 10.65 8.86
C SER A 109 8.42 11.42 9.20
N ILE A 110 8.55 12.62 8.60
CA ILE A 110 9.50 13.65 9.03
C ILE A 110 9.02 14.41 10.29
N ARG A 111 7.76 14.23 10.70
CA ARG A 111 7.17 14.85 11.90
C ARG A 111 7.49 14.11 13.19
N ASN A 112 8.23 13.01 13.10
CA ASN A 112 8.64 12.22 14.24
C ASN A 112 9.37 13.09 15.28
N GLN A 113 8.91 13.01 16.53
CA GLN A 113 9.54 13.70 17.67
C GLN A 113 10.58 12.82 18.39
N VAL A 114 10.90 11.67 17.81
CA VAL A 114 11.74 10.60 18.38
C VAL A 114 13.04 10.47 17.61
N ASN A 115 14.14 10.26 18.32
CA ASN A 115 15.49 10.32 17.75
C ASN A 115 16.10 8.93 17.49
N ASN A 116 15.84 7.93 18.34
CA ASN A 116 16.47 6.61 18.20
C ASN A 116 15.59 5.65 17.38
N ILE A 117 15.49 5.92 16.08
CA ILE A 117 14.75 5.10 15.12
C ILE A 117 15.67 4.41 14.11
N LYS A 118 15.26 3.22 13.64
CA LYS A 118 15.91 2.51 12.54
C LYS A 118 14.88 2.15 11.49
N ARG A 119 15.09 2.56 10.24
CA ARG A 119 14.20 2.20 9.13
C ARG A 119 14.82 1.14 8.25
N ASN A 120 14.07 0.08 7.99
CA ASN A 120 14.49 -1.01 7.12
C ASN A 120 13.46 -1.18 6.00
N LEU A 121 13.95 -1.53 4.82
CA LEU A 121 13.12 -1.85 3.66
C LEU A 121 13.35 -3.29 3.25
N TYR A 122 12.28 -3.99 2.91
CA TYR A 122 12.34 -5.37 2.44
C TYR A 122 11.61 -5.48 1.12
N LYS A 123 12.18 -6.20 0.15
CA LYS A 123 11.49 -6.57 -1.09
C LYS A 123 11.61 -8.08 -1.30
N SER A 124 10.51 -8.71 -1.69
CA SER A 124 10.54 -10.15 -1.95
C SER A 124 11.47 -10.49 -3.10
N ILE A 125 12.03 -11.71 -3.09
CA ILE A 125 12.81 -12.22 -4.22
C ILE A 125 12.01 -12.24 -5.52
N TYR A 126 10.68 -12.38 -5.45
CA TYR A 126 9.78 -12.36 -6.60
C TYR A 126 9.39 -10.93 -7.03
N GLY A 127 9.73 -9.93 -6.22
CA GLY A 127 9.48 -8.51 -6.51
C GLY A 127 8.03 -8.06 -6.40
N ASN A 128 7.11 -8.93 -5.98
CA ASN A 128 5.66 -8.69 -5.91
C ASN A 128 5.15 -8.25 -4.52
N SER A 129 6.03 -8.17 -3.52
CA SER A 129 5.72 -7.61 -2.21
C SER A 129 6.86 -6.75 -1.66
N ILE A 130 6.51 -5.79 -0.81
CA ILE A 130 7.46 -4.83 -0.20
C ILE A 130 7.04 -4.54 1.24
N ILE A 131 8.00 -4.49 2.16
CA ILE A 131 7.78 -4.25 3.60
C ILE A 131 8.58 -3.02 4.02
N PHE A 132 7.94 -2.13 4.75
CA PHE A 132 8.56 -1.00 5.43
C PHE A 132 8.54 -1.29 6.94
N GLU A 133 9.67 -1.11 7.61
CA GLU A 133 9.80 -1.31 9.06
C GLU A 133 10.45 -0.08 9.68
N GLU A 134 9.85 0.43 10.75
CA GLU A 134 10.48 1.40 11.64
C GLU A 134 10.54 0.81 13.06
N ILE A 135 11.74 0.72 13.60
CA ILE A 135 12.00 0.32 14.97
C ILE A 135 12.21 1.59 15.77
N ASN A 136 11.44 1.78 16.83
CA ASN A 136 11.65 2.83 17.82
C ASN A 136 12.21 2.19 19.10
N GLU A 137 13.51 2.36 19.33
CA GLU A 137 14.20 1.73 20.44
C GLU A 137 13.84 2.37 21.79
N ASP A 138 13.58 3.69 21.81
CA ASP A 138 13.21 4.42 23.02
C ASP A 138 11.84 3.99 23.56
N LEU A 139 10.91 3.68 22.65
CA LEU A 139 9.58 3.19 22.99
C LEU A 139 9.51 1.67 23.14
N GLY A 140 10.51 0.92 22.65
CA GLY A 140 10.46 -0.53 22.58
C GLY A 140 9.33 -1.02 21.68
N LEU A 141 9.09 -0.34 20.55
CA LEU A 141 8.05 -0.68 19.59
C LEU A 141 8.63 -0.85 18.18
N ILE A 142 8.06 -1.78 17.41
CA ILE A 142 8.35 -1.97 15.99
C ILE A 142 7.06 -1.87 15.21
N PHE A 143 7.03 -0.98 14.21
CA PHE A 143 5.92 -0.82 13.30
C PHE A 143 6.33 -1.29 11.91
N LYS A 144 5.53 -2.18 11.32
CA LYS A 144 5.75 -2.69 9.96
C LYS A 144 4.47 -2.62 9.17
N TYR A 145 4.59 -2.30 7.89
CA TYR A 145 3.53 -2.57 6.93
C TYR A 145 4.09 -3.18 5.65
N LYS A 146 3.32 -4.08 5.06
CA LYS A 146 3.63 -4.82 3.83
C LYS A 146 2.57 -4.53 2.78
N TRP A 147 2.99 -4.21 1.57
CA TRP A 147 2.11 -4.18 0.40
C TRP A 147 2.19 -5.51 -0.34
N SER A 148 1.01 -6.07 -0.63
CA SER A 148 0.78 -7.28 -1.41
C SER A 148 -0.32 -7.03 -2.46
N ASN A 149 -0.31 -7.80 -3.54
CA ASN A 149 -1.33 -7.73 -4.60
C ASN A 149 -2.26 -8.94 -4.53
N SER A 150 -3.56 -8.70 -4.65
CA SER A 150 -4.62 -9.72 -4.73
C SER A 150 -5.46 -9.44 -5.98
N ASN A 151 -5.58 -10.42 -6.88
CA ASN A 151 -6.38 -10.26 -8.08
C ASN A 151 -7.85 -9.94 -7.75
N LEU A 152 -8.40 -10.62 -6.74
CA LEU A 152 -9.80 -10.45 -6.31
C LEU A 152 -10.01 -9.17 -5.49
N TYR A 153 -9.11 -8.88 -4.55
CA TYR A 153 -9.34 -7.84 -3.54
C TYR A 153 -8.56 -6.54 -3.78
N GLY A 154 -7.66 -6.50 -4.76
CA GLY A 154 -6.85 -5.33 -5.08
C GLY A 154 -5.55 -5.28 -4.29
N PHE A 155 -5.26 -4.13 -3.68
CA PHE A 155 -4.06 -3.91 -2.88
C PHE A 155 -4.32 -4.24 -1.42
N VAL A 156 -3.43 -5.02 -0.82
CA VAL A 156 -3.51 -5.43 0.59
C VAL A 156 -2.32 -4.84 1.33
N ARG A 157 -2.62 -3.99 2.34
CA ARG A 157 -1.64 -3.45 3.28
C ARG A 157 -1.75 -4.18 4.61
N GLU A 158 -0.88 -5.16 4.81
CA GLU A 158 -0.78 -5.94 6.04
C GLU A 158 0.08 -5.16 7.04
N THR A 159 -0.41 -4.95 8.27
CA THR A 159 0.27 -4.12 9.28
C THR A 159 0.52 -4.92 10.55
N GLU A 160 1.73 -4.79 11.11
CA GLU A 160 2.14 -5.33 12.40
C GLU A 160 2.66 -4.21 13.31
N LEU A 161 2.12 -4.12 14.52
CA LEU A 161 2.73 -3.37 15.61
C LEU A 161 3.17 -4.33 16.71
N LYS A 162 4.48 -4.39 16.95
CA LYS A 162 5.10 -5.27 17.93
C LYS A 162 5.66 -4.49 19.11
N ASN A 163 5.30 -4.91 20.31
CA ASN A 163 5.93 -4.47 21.54
C ASN A 163 7.11 -5.41 21.86
N ILE A 164 8.32 -4.85 21.90
CA ILE A 164 9.56 -5.56 22.23
C ILE A 164 10.08 -5.19 23.62
N SER A 165 9.30 -4.41 24.38
CA SER A 165 9.59 -4.13 25.79
C SER A 165 8.99 -5.21 26.69
N ASP A 166 9.46 -5.23 27.94
CA ASP A 166 8.99 -6.12 28.99
C ASP A 166 7.74 -5.59 29.73
N ALA A 167 7.16 -4.47 29.26
CA ALA A 167 6.00 -3.85 29.87
C ALA A 167 4.82 -3.77 28.89
N ASP A 168 3.62 -3.92 29.41
CA ASP A 168 2.41 -3.66 28.66
C ASP A 168 2.30 -2.17 28.31
N THR A 169 1.83 -1.86 27.11
CA THR A 169 1.72 -0.47 26.62
C THR A 169 0.28 -0.18 26.21
N ASN A 170 -0.28 0.93 26.70
CA ASN A 170 -1.57 1.43 26.24
C ASN A 170 -1.37 2.37 25.05
N LEU A 171 -2.12 2.13 23.98
CA LEU A 171 -1.93 2.78 22.70
C LEU A 171 -3.25 3.31 22.15
N SER A 172 -3.18 4.47 21.51
CA SER A 172 -4.19 4.93 20.56
C SER A 172 -3.54 5.01 19.19
N ILE A 173 -4.17 4.46 18.16
CA ILE A 173 -3.65 4.53 16.80
C ILE A 173 -4.59 5.30 15.88
N CYS A 174 -4.01 5.97 14.90
CA CYS A 174 -4.67 6.47 13.69
C CYS A 174 -3.84 5.94 12.52
N ASP A 175 -4.28 4.86 11.90
CA ASP A 175 -3.54 4.15 10.83
C ASP A 175 -4.39 4.04 9.58
N GLY A 176 -3.80 4.30 8.41
CA GLY A 176 -4.60 4.42 7.21
C GLY A 176 -3.87 4.73 5.91
N LEU A 177 -4.70 5.02 4.92
CA LEU A 177 -4.34 5.50 3.60
C LEU A 177 -4.93 6.89 3.38
N GLN A 178 -4.21 7.79 2.71
CA GLN A 178 -4.69 9.15 2.40
C GLN A 178 -4.42 9.55 0.95
N ASN A 179 -5.18 10.55 0.50
CA ASN A 179 -5.22 11.01 -0.89
C ASN A 179 -5.60 9.89 -1.86
N ILE A 180 -6.58 9.08 -1.45
CA ILE A 180 -7.22 8.07 -2.27
C ILE A 180 -8.03 8.79 -3.35
N LEU A 181 -7.79 8.43 -4.61
CA LEU A 181 -8.55 8.96 -5.74
C LEU A 181 -9.95 8.33 -5.77
N PRO A 182 -10.99 9.11 -6.12
CA PRO A 182 -12.24 8.53 -6.55
C PRO A 182 -12.11 7.88 -7.93
N ALA A 183 -12.99 6.94 -8.25
CA ALA A 183 -13.02 6.36 -9.60
C ALA A 183 -13.44 7.41 -10.65
N GLY A 184 -12.94 7.26 -11.87
CA GLY A 184 -13.31 8.10 -13.01
C GLY A 184 -12.52 9.42 -13.15
N VAL A 185 -11.53 9.67 -12.29
CA VAL A 185 -10.61 10.81 -12.46
C VAL A 185 -9.46 10.40 -13.38
N GLY A 186 -9.45 10.95 -14.58
CA GLY A 186 -8.37 10.73 -15.53
C GLY A 186 -7.05 11.39 -15.10
N SER A 187 -5.93 10.82 -15.54
CA SER A 187 -4.60 11.26 -15.08
C SER A 187 -4.28 12.69 -15.49
N ASP A 188 -4.65 13.11 -16.70
CA ASP A 188 -4.46 14.48 -17.18
C ASP A 188 -5.17 15.51 -16.30
N LEU A 189 -6.46 15.28 -15.99
CA LEU A 189 -7.26 16.17 -15.16
C LEU A 189 -6.71 16.28 -13.74
N GLN A 190 -6.24 15.16 -13.17
CA GLN A 190 -5.59 15.13 -11.86
C GLN A 190 -4.24 15.86 -11.86
N ASN A 191 -3.53 15.86 -12.98
CA ASN A 191 -2.22 16.49 -13.15
C ASN A 191 -2.32 18.01 -13.36
N SER A 192 -3.32 18.48 -14.11
CA SER A 192 -3.48 19.89 -14.45
C SER A 192 -4.31 20.67 -13.44
N THR A 193 -5.33 20.04 -12.85
CA THR A 193 -6.45 20.74 -12.19
C THR A 193 -6.99 19.96 -10.98
N SER A 194 -6.11 19.42 -10.14
CA SER A 194 -6.50 18.61 -8.97
C SER A 194 -7.44 19.32 -7.99
N ASN A 195 -7.32 20.65 -7.88
CA ASN A 195 -8.21 21.48 -7.05
C ASN A 195 -9.66 21.51 -7.57
N LEU A 196 -9.86 21.49 -8.89
CA LEU A 196 -11.19 21.33 -9.48
C LEU A 196 -11.75 19.95 -9.14
N VAL A 197 -10.92 18.91 -9.25
CA VAL A 197 -11.33 17.53 -8.91
C VAL A 197 -11.79 17.45 -7.46
N ASP A 198 -11.08 18.10 -6.53
CA ASP A 198 -11.43 18.12 -5.10
C ASP A 198 -12.89 18.54 -4.87
N ALA A 199 -13.39 19.56 -5.58
CA ALA A 199 -14.78 20.04 -5.44
C ALA A 199 -15.86 18.99 -5.79
N TYR A 200 -15.52 17.97 -6.57
CA TYR A 200 -16.43 16.89 -6.96
C TYR A 200 -16.27 15.63 -6.09
N LYS A 201 -15.25 15.58 -5.22
CA LYS A 201 -15.00 14.39 -4.40
C LYS A 201 -16.09 14.20 -3.37
N ARG A 202 -16.55 12.96 -3.25
CA ARG A 202 -17.39 12.50 -2.15
C ARG A 202 -16.88 11.16 -1.64
N SER A 203 -16.60 11.12 -0.34
CA SER A 203 -16.17 9.92 0.38
C SER A 203 -17.26 9.52 1.36
N GLU A 204 -17.76 8.29 1.28
CA GLU A 204 -18.87 7.79 2.11
C GLU A 204 -18.47 6.53 2.86
N LEU A 205 -19.02 6.31 4.05
CA LEU A 205 -18.81 5.09 4.85
C LEU A 205 -20.06 4.22 4.83
N GLU A 206 -19.97 3.02 4.26
CA GLU A 206 -20.96 1.98 4.51
C GLU A 206 -20.78 1.47 5.94
N SER A 207 -21.67 1.93 6.83
CA SER A 207 -21.45 1.83 8.28
C SER A 207 -21.45 0.41 8.83
N ALA A 208 -22.13 -0.54 8.18
CA ALA A 208 -22.27 -1.90 8.70
C ALA A 208 -21.05 -2.79 8.42
N SER A 209 -20.39 -2.64 7.26
CA SER A 209 -19.13 -3.34 6.92
C SER A 209 -17.89 -2.44 6.96
N LYS A 210 -18.06 -1.15 7.29
CA LYS A 210 -16.98 -0.15 7.38
C LYS A 210 -16.17 0.00 6.08
N ILE A 211 -16.83 -0.16 4.94
CA ILE A 211 -16.25 0.11 3.63
C ILE A 211 -16.30 1.62 3.38
N GLY A 212 -15.15 2.24 3.17
CA GLY A 212 -15.01 3.57 2.61
C GLY A 212 -15.18 3.52 1.09
N ILE A 213 -16.03 4.39 0.56
CA ILE A 213 -16.40 4.49 -0.86
C ILE A 213 -15.94 5.86 -1.35
N TYR A 214 -15.11 5.89 -2.39
CA TYR A 214 -14.52 7.11 -2.96
C TYR A 214 -15.04 7.30 -4.39
N ALA A 215 -15.92 8.27 -4.56
CA ALA A 215 -16.59 8.55 -5.82
C ALA A 215 -16.55 10.04 -6.15
N LEU A 216 -16.94 10.36 -7.38
CA LEU A 216 -17.27 11.72 -7.79
C LEU A 216 -18.78 11.91 -7.67
N SER A 217 -19.22 13.11 -7.28
CA SER A 217 -20.64 13.46 -7.31
C SER A 217 -21.23 13.43 -8.72
N ALA A 218 -20.41 13.76 -9.73
CA ALA A 218 -20.69 13.61 -11.15
C ALA A 218 -19.35 13.48 -11.90
N THR A 219 -19.37 12.86 -13.08
CA THR A 219 -18.18 12.81 -13.95
C THR A 219 -17.88 14.22 -14.45
N ILE A 220 -16.61 14.63 -14.38
CA ILE A 220 -16.18 15.98 -14.77
C ILE A 220 -16.05 16.02 -16.30
N VAL A 221 -16.99 16.70 -16.96
CA VAL A 221 -17.01 16.91 -18.41
C VAL A 221 -17.40 18.34 -18.76
N ASP A 222 -16.88 18.85 -19.88
CA ASP A 222 -17.20 20.20 -20.40
C ASP A 222 -18.54 20.25 -21.16
N LYS A 223 -19.21 19.09 -21.32
CA LYS A 223 -20.52 19.02 -21.96
C LYS A 223 -21.62 19.30 -20.94
N ALA A 224 -22.59 20.14 -21.34
CA ALA A 224 -23.80 20.39 -20.58
C ALA A 224 -24.81 19.23 -20.69
N GLU A 225 -24.38 18.02 -20.32
CA GLU A 225 -25.20 16.81 -20.28
C GLU A 225 -25.02 16.09 -18.93
N PRO A 226 -26.05 15.40 -18.40
CA PRO A 226 -25.89 14.57 -17.22
C PRO A 226 -24.83 13.49 -17.45
N ASN A 227 -23.90 13.35 -16.52
CA ASN A 227 -22.86 12.32 -16.58
C ASN A 227 -22.62 11.72 -15.19
N GLU A 228 -23.33 10.63 -14.92
CA GLU A 228 -23.32 9.94 -13.63
C GLU A 228 -22.00 9.19 -13.40
N SER A 229 -21.48 9.28 -12.18
CA SER A 229 -20.33 8.46 -11.75
C SER A 229 -20.83 7.24 -10.98
N LEU A 230 -20.94 6.10 -11.67
CA LEU A 230 -21.54 4.86 -11.14
C LEU A 230 -20.53 3.83 -10.62
N ASN A 231 -19.24 4.20 -10.58
CA ASN A 231 -18.18 3.39 -10.04
C ASN A 231 -17.47 4.15 -8.92
N ALA A 232 -16.85 3.42 -8.00
CA ALA A 232 -16.07 3.97 -6.91
C ALA A 232 -14.77 3.19 -6.71
N ASN A 233 -13.76 3.86 -6.16
CA ASN A 233 -12.68 3.15 -5.49
C ASN A 233 -13.14 2.86 -4.06
N ILE A 234 -12.64 1.79 -3.46
CA ILE A 234 -13.07 1.39 -2.11
C ILE A 234 -11.87 1.06 -1.23
N THR A 235 -12.06 1.22 0.08
CA THR A 235 -11.10 0.76 1.10
C THR A 235 -11.86 0.21 2.29
N TRP A 236 -11.35 -0.85 2.90
CA TRP A 236 -11.94 -1.48 4.07
C TRP A 236 -10.85 -2.15 4.91
N SER A 237 -11.19 -2.65 6.09
CA SER A 237 -10.19 -3.16 7.03
C SER A 237 -10.64 -4.36 7.85
N LEU A 238 -9.66 -5.11 8.33
CA LEU A 238 -9.82 -6.26 9.23
C LEU A 238 -8.84 -6.14 10.40
N GLY A 239 -9.17 -6.75 11.54
CA GLY A 239 -8.27 -6.87 12.70
C GLY A 239 -8.67 -6.05 13.93
N PHE A 240 -9.55 -5.07 13.77
CA PHE A 240 -10.15 -4.33 14.89
C PHE A 240 -11.67 -4.49 14.94
N LYS A 241 -12.20 -4.60 16.16
CA LYS A 241 -13.65 -4.65 16.40
C LYS A 241 -14.16 -3.22 16.59
N ASN A 242 -15.08 -2.78 15.74
CA ASN A 242 -15.75 -1.48 15.81
C ASN A 242 -14.80 -0.26 15.94
N PRO A 243 -13.77 -0.12 15.08
CA PRO A 243 -12.96 1.10 15.08
C PRO A 243 -13.78 2.31 14.63
N LYS A 244 -13.36 3.51 15.03
CA LYS A 244 -13.80 4.75 14.38
C LYS A 244 -13.10 4.85 13.02
N ILE A 245 -13.81 5.32 12.00
CA ILE A 245 -13.27 5.50 10.66
C ILE A 245 -13.27 6.99 10.30
N LEU A 246 -12.17 7.47 9.73
CA LEU A 246 -12.10 8.77 9.05
C LEU A 246 -12.03 8.56 7.55
N LEU A 247 -12.73 9.42 6.82
CA LEU A 247 -12.79 9.40 5.36
C LEU A 247 -11.94 10.51 4.72
N SER A 248 -11.29 11.33 5.55
CA SER A 248 -10.43 12.45 5.16
C SER A 248 -9.25 12.60 6.12
N ALA A 249 -8.29 13.44 5.74
CA ALA A 249 -7.13 13.75 6.59
C ALA A 249 -7.37 14.94 7.55
N LEU A 250 -8.59 15.51 7.61
CA LEU A 250 -8.90 16.74 8.35
C LEU A 250 -8.61 16.62 9.85
N GLN A 251 -8.90 15.46 10.44
CA GLN A 251 -8.75 15.23 11.88
C GLN A 251 -7.37 14.67 12.28
N LEU A 252 -6.41 14.53 11.36
CA LEU A 252 -5.07 14.02 11.71
C LEU A 252 -4.35 14.92 12.69
N GLN A 253 -4.45 16.24 12.52
CA GLN A 253 -3.84 17.19 13.47
C GLN A 253 -4.53 17.15 14.83
N ASN A 254 -5.87 17.01 14.86
CA ASN A 254 -6.61 16.81 16.10
C ASN A 254 -6.14 15.55 16.82
N PHE A 255 -5.86 14.47 16.08
CA PHE A 255 -5.31 13.26 16.68
C PHE A 255 -3.95 13.56 17.31
N ARG A 256 -3.02 14.18 16.57
CA ARG A 256 -1.70 14.57 17.13
C ARG A 256 -1.83 15.43 18.39
N GLU A 257 -2.75 16.37 18.44
CA GLU A 257 -2.92 17.32 19.55
C GLU A 257 -3.76 16.78 20.72
N ASN A 258 -4.10 15.50 20.71
CA ASN A 258 -4.95 14.88 21.72
C ASN A 258 -6.34 15.51 21.86
N LYS A 259 -6.89 16.01 20.75
CA LYS A 259 -8.28 16.44 20.64
C LYS A 259 -9.19 15.26 20.33
N GLU A 260 -10.49 15.46 20.55
CA GLU A 260 -11.51 14.46 20.23
C GLU A 260 -11.54 14.15 18.73
N ILE A 261 -11.77 12.88 18.41
CA ILE A 261 -11.92 12.39 17.04
C ILE A 261 -13.32 11.80 16.85
N LEU A 262 -13.99 12.27 15.81
CA LEU A 262 -15.33 11.87 15.44
C LEU A 262 -15.28 11.00 14.17
N GLN A 263 -16.10 9.96 14.13
CA GLN A 263 -16.24 9.13 12.93
C GLN A 263 -16.83 9.94 11.79
N GLU A 264 -16.27 9.80 10.60
CA GLU A 264 -16.77 10.43 9.38
C GLU A 264 -17.62 9.42 8.60
N VAL A 265 -18.81 9.84 8.16
CA VAL A 265 -19.73 8.98 7.36
C VAL A 265 -19.98 9.51 5.95
N ASP A 266 -19.81 10.81 5.75
CA ASP A 266 -19.91 11.50 4.46
C ASP A 266 -18.94 12.70 4.51
N SER A 267 -18.02 12.79 3.55
CA SER A 267 -17.06 13.87 3.41
C SER A 267 -17.05 14.36 1.96
N LYS A 268 -17.16 15.67 1.76
CA LYS A 268 -17.37 16.30 0.44
C LYS A 268 -16.32 17.37 0.21
N GLY A 269 -15.84 17.50 -1.02
CA GLY A 269 -14.88 18.54 -1.38
C GLY A 269 -13.44 18.27 -0.93
N GLU A 270 -13.20 17.11 -0.31
CA GLU A 270 -11.94 16.78 0.35
C GLU A 270 -11.25 15.57 -0.31
N LYS A 271 -9.94 15.49 -0.13
CA LYS A 271 -9.16 14.31 -0.54
C LYS A 271 -9.59 13.10 0.28
N GLY A 272 -9.96 12.02 -0.40
CA GLY A 272 -10.35 10.76 0.23
C GLY A 272 -9.23 10.16 1.08
N ALA A 273 -9.59 9.61 2.22
CA ALA A 273 -8.71 8.86 3.09
C ALA A 273 -9.49 7.71 3.76
N TYR A 274 -8.78 6.74 4.31
CA TYR A 274 -9.32 5.69 5.16
C TYR A 274 -8.43 5.56 6.38
N PHE A 275 -8.85 6.07 7.52
CA PHE A 275 -8.11 5.90 8.78
C PHE A 275 -8.91 5.11 9.80
N ILE A 276 -8.27 4.10 10.36
CA ILE A 276 -8.73 3.34 11.52
C ILE A 276 -8.25 4.08 12.77
N VAL A 277 -9.19 4.49 13.62
CA VAL A 277 -8.91 5.11 14.92
C VAL A 277 -9.43 4.21 16.03
N THR A 278 -8.54 3.74 16.90
CA THR A 278 -8.87 2.79 17.95
C THR A 278 -7.84 2.82 19.08
N ASP A 279 -8.32 2.47 20.28
CA ASP A 279 -7.51 2.34 21.49
C ASP A 279 -7.40 0.86 21.85
N PHE A 280 -6.19 0.43 22.23
CA PHE A 280 -5.98 -0.93 22.72
C PHE A 280 -4.74 -1.02 23.61
N LYS A 281 -4.69 -2.10 24.39
CA LYS A 281 -3.52 -2.47 25.18
C LYS A 281 -2.70 -3.50 24.41
N LEU A 282 -1.41 -3.23 24.23
CA LEU A 282 -0.45 -4.14 23.62
C LEU A 282 0.48 -4.72 24.69
N SER A 283 0.31 -6.01 24.98
CA SER A 283 1.10 -6.67 26.01
C SER A 283 2.59 -6.75 25.67
N ALA A 284 3.42 -6.85 26.71
CA ALA A 284 4.85 -7.10 26.58
C ALA A 284 5.14 -8.26 25.63
N ASN A 285 6.12 -8.10 24.74
CA ASN A 285 6.56 -9.13 23.80
C ASN A 285 5.45 -9.70 22.89
N LYS A 286 4.37 -8.94 22.64
CA LYS A 286 3.26 -9.33 21.73
C LYS A 286 3.18 -8.41 20.52
N SER A 287 2.58 -8.94 19.45
CA SER A 287 2.23 -8.21 18.23
C SER A 287 0.72 -8.06 18.09
N LYS A 288 0.29 -6.96 17.49
CA LYS A 288 -1.07 -6.74 17.01
C LYS A 288 -1.02 -6.55 15.49
N ASN A 289 -1.85 -7.31 14.78
CA ASN A 289 -1.94 -7.29 13.32
C ASN A 289 -3.31 -6.80 12.86
N TRP A 290 -3.34 -6.10 11.73
CA TRP A 290 -4.54 -5.68 11.02
C TRP A 290 -4.22 -5.46 9.54
N GLU A 291 -5.26 -5.40 8.71
CA GLU A 291 -5.12 -5.25 7.26
C GLU A 291 -6.01 -4.11 6.77
N ILE A 292 -5.49 -3.33 5.82
CA ILE A 292 -6.27 -2.37 5.03
C ILE A 292 -6.22 -2.82 3.58
N ILE A 293 -7.39 -2.99 2.97
CA ILE A 293 -7.53 -3.50 1.62
C ILE A 293 -8.19 -2.42 0.78
N ALA A 294 -7.62 -2.15 -0.40
CA ALA A 294 -8.14 -1.16 -1.33
C ALA A 294 -8.30 -1.75 -2.73
N ASN A 295 -9.46 -1.52 -3.35
CA ASN A 295 -9.72 -1.94 -4.73
C ASN A 295 -10.30 -0.78 -5.52
N ILE A 296 -10.19 -0.85 -6.84
CA ILE A 296 -10.54 0.26 -7.73
C ILE A 296 -11.62 -0.11 -8.73
N ASN A 297 -12.32 0.88 -9.25
CA ASN A 297 -13.35 0.71 -10.28
C ASN A 297 -14.43 -0.33 -9.92
N GLN A 298 -15.02 -0.18 -8.74
CA GLN A 298 -16.06 -1.05 -8.19
C GLN A 298 -17.44 -0.47 -8.47
N ASN A 299 -18.33 -1.27 -9.03
CA ASN A 299 -19.73 -0.89 -9.15
C ASN A 299 -20.51 -1.26 -7.88
N ILE A 300 -21.79 -0.88 -7.82
CA ILE A 300 -22.65 -1.15 -6.66
C ILE A 300 -22.77 -2.65 -6.33
N SER A 301 -22.83 -3.52 -7.33
CA SER A 301 -22.93 -4.97 -7.13
C SER A 301 -21.65 -5.52 -6.48
N ASN A 302 -20.48 -5.02 -6.87
CA ASN A 302 -19.22 -5.39 -6.23
C ASN A 302 -19.21 -5.00 -4.75
N ILE A 303 -19.63 -3.78 -4.43
CA ILE A 303 -19.64 -3.25 -3.05
C ILE A 303 -20.62 -4.03 -2.18
N VAL A 304 -21.83 -4.32 -2.67
CA VAL A 304 -22.84 -5.08 -1.94
C VAL A 304 -22.38 -6.52 -1.68
N ASN A 305 -21.79 -7.18 -2.70
CA ASN A 305 -21.25 -8.52 -2.54
C ASN A 305 -20.12 -8.54 -1.50
N LEU A 306 -19.18 -7.59 -1.56
CA LEU A 306 -18.12 -7.47 -0.58
C LEU A 306 -18.65 -7.21 0.84
N SER A 307 -19.63 -6.32 0.99
CA SER A 307 -20.26 -6.05 2.29
C SER A 307 -20.89 -7.30 2.88
N SER A 308 -21.52 -8.14 2.04
CA SER A 308 -22.06 -9.44 2.44
C SER A 308 -20.95 -10.42 2.84
N GLU A 309 -19.88 -10.52 2.05
CA GLU A 309 -18.73 -11.39 2.36
C GLU A 309 -18.09 -11.02 3.71
N ILE A 310 -17.83 -9.73 3.97
CA ILE A 310 -17.23 -9.25 5.23
C ILE A 310 -18.10 -9.62 6.45
N LYS A 311 -19.44 -9.61 6.30
CA LYS A 311 -20.37 -9.88 7.40
C LYS A 311 -20.58 -11.37 7.67
N ASN A 312 -20.55 -12.19 6.61
CA ASN A 312 -21.00 -13.57 6.67
C ASN A 312 -19.88 -14.60 6.60
N GLU A 313 -18.71 -14.24 6.04
CA GLU A 313 -17.62 -15.20 5.82
C GLU A 313 -16.78 -15.36 7.09
N GLU A 314 -16.74 -16.58 7.62
CA GLU A 314 -15.76 -16.93 8.63
C GLU A 314 -14.36 -17.01 8.01
N ASN A 315 -13.36 -16.42 8.68
CA ASN A 315 -11.95 -16.50 8.28
C ASN A 315 -11.60 -15.81 6.95
N PHE A 316 -12.18 -14.63 6.71
CA PHE A 316 -11.96 -13.82 5.50
C PHE A 316 -10.47 -13.50 5.22
N ILE A 317 -9.65 -13.31 6.26
CA ILE A 317 -8.20 -13.11 6.15
C ILE A 317 -7.55 -14.25 5.34
N LYS A 318 -7.91 -15.50 5.63
CA LYS A 318 -7.35 -16.67 4.92
C LYS A 318 -7.66 -16.65 3.42
N LYS A 319 -8.83 -16.15 3.02
CA LYS A 319 -9.23 -16.02 1.61
C LYS A 319 -8.35 -15.01 0.88
N ILE A 320 -8.09 -13.86 1.51
CA ILE A 320 -7.18 -12.82 1.00
C ILE A 320 -5.76 -13.36 0.87
N THR A 321 -5.23 -13.96 1.94
CA THR A 321 -3.89 -14.56 1.95
C THR A 321 -3.74 -15.63 0.86
N SER A 322 -4.78 -16.45 0.65
CA SER A 322 -4.77 -17.48 -0.39
C SER A 322 -4.70 -16.88 -1.81
N ASP A 323 -5.41 -15.77 -2.06
CA ASP A 323 -5.38 -15.08 -3.35
C ASP A 323 -4.04 -14.37 -3.60
N ILE A 324 -3.41 -13.80 -2.56
CA ILE A 324 -2.05 -13.24 -2.64
C ILE A 324 -1.03 -14.34 -3.01
N HIS A 325 -1.12 -15.50 -2.36
CA HIS A 325 -0.24 -16.64 -2.68
C HIS A 325 -0.51 -17.21 -4.08
N LEU A 326 -1.76 -17.25 -4.51
CA LEU A 326 -2.11 -17.64 -5.87
C LEU A 326 -1.45 -16.70 -6.90
N GLY A 327 -1.47 -15.38 -6.66
CA GLY A 327 -0.78 -14.43 -7.52
C GLY A 327 0.72 -14.68 -7.62
N THR A 328 1.37 -14.99 -6.50
CA THR A 328 2.80 -15.40 -6.49
C THR A 328 3.03 -16.69 -7.29
N LYS A 329 2.16 -17.68 -7.14
CA LYS A 329 2.24 -18.95 -7.90
C LYS A 329 2.06 -18.73 -9.40
N ASN A 330 1.12 -17.87 -9.81
CA ASN A 330 0.90 -17.52 -11.21
C ASN A 330 2.12 -16.81 -11.81
N LEU A 331 2.68 -15.84 -11.07
CA LEU A 331 3.90 -15.14 -11.48
C LEU A 331 5.04 -16.13 -11.71
N LEU A 332 5.25 -17.07 -10.77
CA LEU A 332 6.26 -18.12 -10.92
C LEU A 332 5.99 -19.04 -12.12
N LYS A 333 4.74 -19.34 -12.45
CA LYS A 333 4.40 -20.12 -13.65
C LYS A 333 4.84 -19.39 -14.92
N LEU A 334 4.59 -18.08 -15.03
CA LEU A 334 4.99 -17.26 -16.17
C LEU A 334 6.51 -17.14 -16.30
N ILE A 335 7.24 -17.07 -15.18
CA ILE A 335 8.70 -17.02 -15.21
C ILE A 335 9.32 -18.37 -15.54
N ASN A 336 8.75 -19.46 -15.03
CA ASN A 336 9.22 -20.81 -15.34
C ASN A 336 9.07 -21.15 -16.83
N SER A 337 8.01 -20.68 -17.51
CA SER A 337 7.84 -20.92 -18.95
C SER A 337 8.84 -20.14 -19.82
N ALA A 338 9.59 -19.22 -19.23
CA ALA A 338 10.62 -18.41 -19.88
C ALA A 338 12.02 -18.67 -19.32
N ASP A 339 12.24 -19.84 -18.70
CA ASP A 339 13.53 -20.27 -18.13
C ASP A 339 14.13 -19.25 -17.15
N GLY A 340 13.30 -18.56 -16.36
CA GLY A 340 13.73 -17.47 -15.48
C GLY A 340 14.05 -17.89 -14.03
N ILE A 341 14.07 -19.18 -13.71
CA ILE A 341 14.41 -19.68 -12.37
C ILE A 341 15.79 -20.36 -12.40
N GLN A 342 16.69 -19.86 -11.56
CA GLN A 342 18.02 -20.45 -11.33
C GLN A 342 18.21 -20.73 -9.84
N HIS A 343 19.10 -21.67 -9.53
CA HIS A 343 19.49 -21.99 -8.17
C HIS A 343 21.00 -22.20 -8.12
N THR A 344 21.73 -21.17 -7.72
CA THR A 344 23.19 -21.17 -7.60
C THR A 344 23.61 -20.90 -6.16
N ALA A 345 24.92 -20.79 -5.92
CA ALA A 345 25.43 -20.38 -4.62
C ALA A 345 25.22 -18.88 -4.33
N ASP A 346 24.94 -18.04 -5.35
CA ASP A 346 24.66 -16.61 -5.17
C ASP A 346 23.21 -16.27 -5.48
N LEU A 347 22.38 -16.24 -4.44
CA LEU A 347 20.97 -15.89 -4.57
C LEU A 347 20.73 -14.48 -5.14
N ARG A 348 21.71 -13.57 -5.09
CA ARG A 348 21.56 -12.24 -5.70
C ARG A 348 21.57 -12.34 -7.22
N ASP A 349 22.44 -13.19 -7.77
CA ASP A 349 22.50 -13.44 -9.20
C ASP A 349 21.23 -14.18 -9.67
N ASP A 350 20.78 -15.17 -8.90
CA ASP A 350 19.51 -15.88 -9.18
C ASP A 350 18.31 -14.91 -9.20
N ALA A 351 18.21 -14.04 -8.19
CA ALA A 351 17.13 -13.04 -8.12
C ALA A 351 17.25 -11.98 -9.23
N ARG A 352 18.48 -11.60 -9.61
CA ARG A 352 18.68 -10.67 -10.73
C ARG A 352 18.27 -11.31 -12.04
N TYR A 353 18.65 -12.56 -12.28
CA TYR A 353 18.26 -13.32 -13.46
C TYR A 353 16.73 -13.47 -13.55
N TYR A 354 16.08 -13.84 -12.44
CA TYR A 354 14.61 -13.84 -12.32
C TYR A 354 14.01 -12.48 -12.73
N SER A 355 14.50 -11.39 -12.17
CA SER A 355 13.97 -10.06 -12.48
C SER A 355 14.20 -9.64 -13.93
N ASN A 356 15.34 -10.01 -14.53
CA ASN A 356 15.60 -9.74 -15.95
C ASN A 356 14.60 -10.47 -16.85
N THR A 357 14.36 -11.77 -16.60
CA THR A 357 13.37 -12.54 -17.36
C THR A 357 11.97 -11.95 -17.19
N LEU A 358 11.58 -11.61 -15.96
CA LEU A 358 10.31 -10.96 -15.67
C LEU A 358 10.11 -9.67 -16.49
N PHE A 359 11.05 -8.73 -16.44
CA PHE A 359 10.89 -7.48 -17.18
C PHE A 359 10.94 -7.67 -18.70
N ASN A 360 11.63 -8.71 -19.19
CA ASN A 360 11.60 -9.07 -20.60
C ASN A 360 10.21 -9.55 -21.03
N ILE A 361 9.60 -10.50 -20.30
CA ILE A 361 8.28 -11.03 -20.66
C ILE A 361 7.15 -10.01 -20.41
N MET A 362 7.29 -9.12 -19.42
CA MET A 362 6.33 -8.02 -19.22
C MET A 362 6.29 -7.07 -20.43
N ARG A 363 7.44 -6.84 -21.07
CA ARG A 363 7.55 -5.93 -22.22
C ARG A 363 7.26 -6.61 -23.56
N GLY A 364 7.77 -7.83 -23.75
CA GLY A 364 7.69 -8.57 -25.02
C GLY A 364 6.51 -9.53 -25.11
N GLY A 365 5.82 -9.79 -23.99
CA GLY A 365 4.85 -10.87 -23.87
C GLY A 365 5.52 -12.21 -23.57
N ILE A 366 4.67 -13.20 -23.30
CA ILE A 366 5.02 -14.61 -23.13
C ILE A 366 3.96 -15.44 -23.86
N PHE A 367 4.33 -16.62 -24.34
CA PHE A 367 3.38 -17.56 -24.92
C PHE A 367 2.41 -18.07 -23.84
N ASP A 368 1.15 -18.25 -24.21
CA ASP A 368 0.08 -18.68 -23.30
C ASP A 368 0.32 -20.11 -22.77
N ASP A 369 0.49 -21.07 -23.69
CA ASP A 369 0.81 -22.45 -23.35
C ASP A 369 1.73 -23.11 -24.40
N GLN A 370 3.03 -22.89 -24.25
CA GLN A 370 4.06 -23.43 -25.16
C GLN A 370 3.70 -23.19 -26.64
N TYR A 371 3.45 -24.25 -27.40
CA TYR A 371 3.06 -24.22 -28.82
C TYR A 371 1.58 -24.58 -29.03
N ASN A 372 0.79 -24.71 -27.96
CA ASN A 372 -0.65 -24.93 -28.06
C ASN A 372 -1.34 -23.63 -28.49
N ILE A 373 -2.34 -23.76 -29.35
CA ILE A 373 -3.08 -22.63 -29.91
C ILE A 373 -4.56 -22.87 -29.72
N GLU A 374 -5.24 -21.92 -29.07
CA GLU A 374 -6.69 -21.93 -28.99
C GLU A 374 -7.30 -21.62 -30.36
N LYS A 375 -8.08 -22.58 -30.89
CA LYS A 375 -8.72 -22.45 -32.20
C LYS A 375 -9.54 -21.16 -32.31
N GLN A 376 -10.27 -20.79 -31.26
CA GLN A 376 -11.16 -19.63 -31.31
C GLN A 376 -10.38 -18.31 -31.44
N ASP A 377 -9.29 -18.13 -30.68
CA ASP A 377 -8.46 -16.93 -30.77
C ASP A 377 -7.76 -16.83 -32.14
N PHE A 378 -7.23 -17.96 -32.63
CA PHE A 378 -6.62 -18.02 -33.95
C PHE A 378 -7.60 -17.67 -35.08
N LEU A 379 -8.82 -18.21 -35.04
CA LEU A 379 -9.88 -17.90 -36.00
C LEU A 379 -10.28 -16.42 -35.96
N ASN A 380 -10.41 -15.83 -34.77
CA ASN A 380 -10.69 -14.41 -34.61
C ASN A 380 -9.57 -13.53 -35.22
N SER A 381 -8.31 -13.94 -35.04
CA SER A 381 -7.15 -13.28 -35.66
C SER A 381 -7.18 -13.39 -37.19
N LEU A 382 -7.47 -14.58 -37.75
CA LEU A 382 -7.60 -14.78 -39.19
C LEU A 382 -8.73 -13.94 -39.79
N GLN A 383 -9.91 -13.93 -39.16
CA GLN A 383 -11.05 -13.15 -39.63
C GLN A 383 -10.72 -11.66 -39.75
N LYS A 384 -9.97 -11.10 -38.78
CA LYS A 384 -9.53 -9.70 -38.78
C LYS A 384 -8.46 -9.40 -39.84
N ARG A 385 -7.56 -10.35 -40.11
CA ARG A 385 -6.42 -10.16 -41.02
C ARG A 385 -6.78 -10.42 -42.48
N ASN A 386 -7.59 -11.44 -42.75
CA ASN A 386 -8.01 -11.80 -44.09
C ASN A 386 -9.34 -12.55 -44.08
N SER A 387 -10.43 -11.81 -44.29
CA SER A 387 -11.79 -12.37 -44.30
C SER A 387 -12.04 -13.39 -45.41
N LYS A 388 -11.30 -13.34 -46.53
CA LYS A 388 -11.44 -14.29 -47.64
C LYS A 388 -10.83 -15.66 -47.34
N ILE A 389 -9.75 -15.71 -46.55
CA ILE A 389 -9.13 -16.98 -46.12
C ILE A 389 -9.93 -17.63 -44.99
N TYR A 390 -10.60 -16.80 -44.19
CA TYR A 390 -11.42 -17.26 -43.08
C TYR A 390 -12.74 -17.93 -43.53
N GLN A 391 -13.34 -17.45 -44.62
CA GLN A 391 -14.51 -18.04 -45.28
C GLN A 391 -14.16 -19.38 -45.93
#